data_AF-A0A453APZ3-F1
#
_entry.id   AF-A0A453APZ3-F1
#
_cell.length_a   1.000
_cell.length_b   1.000
_cell.length_c   1.000
_cell.angle_alpha   90.00
_cell.angle_beta   90.00
_cell.angle_gamma   90.00
#
_symmetry.space_group_name_H-M   'P 1'
#
loop_
_entity.id
_entity.type
_entity.pdbx_description
1 polymer ?
#
loop_
_entity_poly.entity_id
_entity_poly.type
_entity_poly.pdbx_seq_one_letter_code
_entity_poly.pdbx_strand_id
1 'polypeptide(L)'
;AYDADPLLDCLRPSSRAREPAHPPRPDAAPVRRRPQQPSERARGKMPKRTTHTYSSEDALPEGPESDLFVYYCKHCASHVLITDTLLQKMPKRKTDRAHVLDKAKHLARLNVKDAGKILLKRGEGKLEKQFRMTCVGCDLFVCYRSEEDLELAPYIYVVDGALSSVAAETNPHDAPVPPCITQLQGGLVQVAIEVEDRAQRSAITRVNADDVRVAVAAPAARGEANNELLEFMGKVLGLRLSQMTLQRGWNNKSKLLIVEDLSARQVYEKLLEAVQP
;
A
#
# COMPACT_ATOMS: atom_id res chain seq x y z
N ALA A 1 59.83 22.18 -54.11
CA ALA A 1 58.60 21.65 -53.52
C ALA A 1 58.99 20.70 -52.40
N TYR A 2 58.29 20.81 -51.29
CA TYR A 2 58.30 19.97 -50.11
C TYR A 2 59.30 20.28 -49.00
N ASP A 3 58.67 20.67 -47.90
CA ASP A 3 59.12 20.93 -46.54
C ASP A 3 59.89 19.78 -45.90
N ALA A 4 60.89 20.14 -45.10
CA ALA A 4 61.25 19.43 -43.87
C ALA A 4 62.05 20.39 -42.95
N ASP A 5 61.40 20.81 -41.86
CA ASP A 5 61.98 21.59 -40.77
C ASP A 5 63.19 20.87 -40.14
N PRO A 6 64.30 21.59 -39.91
CA PRO A 6 65.45 21.05 -39.20
C PRO A 6 65.53 21.59 -37.76
N LEU A 7 66.12 20.76 -36.89
CA LEU A 7 66.99 21.17 -35.77
C LEU A 7 66.32 21.91 -34.58
N LEU A 8 66.43 21.32 -33.38
CA LEU A 8 67.51 21.73 -32.47
C LEU A 8 67.62 20.74 -31.31
N ASP A 9 68.79 20.09 -31.29
CA ASP A 9 69.26 19.26 -30.20
C ASP A 9 70.22 20.09 -29.34
N CYS A 10 70.18 19.81 -28.04
CA CYS A 10 71.23 20.05 -27.04
C CYS A 10 71.78 21.48 -26.83
N LEU A 11 71.59 22.00 -25.60
CA LEU A 11 72.70 22.21 -24.64
C LEU A 11 72.13 22.53 -23.24
N ARG A 12 72.37 21.60 -22.30
CA ARG A 12 72.27 21.77 -20.83
C ARG A 12 73.46 22.65 -20.32
N PRO A 13 73.67 22.79 -18.99
CA PRO A 13 72.83 23.39 -17.95
C PRO A 13 73.64 24.43 -17.12
N SER A 14 73.02 25.30 -16.33
CA SER A 14 73.57 25.63 -15.00
C SER A 14 72.55 26.31 -14.10
N SER A 15 72.47 25.75 -12.90
CA SER A 15 71.77 26.16 -11.70
C SER A 15 71.84 27.66 -11.38
N ARG A 16 70.67 28.26 -11.14
CA ARG A 16 70.42 29.25 -10.08
C ARG A 16 68.91 29.31 -9.83
N ALA A 17 68.47 28.56 -8.84
CA ALA A 17 67.13 28.69 -8.28
C ALA A 17 66.99 30.11 -7.69
N ARG A 18 66.12 30.92 -8.30
CA ARG A 18 65.55 32.12 -7.70
C ARG A 18 64.05 31.86 -7.57
N GLU A 19 63.59 31.64 -6.35
CA GLU A 19 62.17 31.68 -6.02
C GLU A 19 61.58 33.04 -6.37
N PRO A 20 60.31 33.09 -6.80
CA PRO A 20 59.47 34.25 -6.52
C PRO A 20 58.21 33.86 -5.74
N ALA A 21 58.14 34.45 -4.55
CA ALA A 21 56.98 35.03 -3.90
C ALA A 21 55.71 34.17 -3.71
N HIS A 22 55.60 33.59 -2.52
CA HIS A 22 54.31 33.26 -1.91
C HIS A 22 53.43 34.52 -1.78
N PRO A 23 52.12 34.43 -2.05
CA PRO A 23 51.18 35.49 -1.70
C PRO A 23 51.08 35.65 -0.17
N PRO A 24 50.81 36.86 0.34
CA PRO A 24 50.74 37.12 1.77
C PRO A 24 49.56 36.34 2.39
N ARG A 25 49.80 35.85 3.61
CA ARG A 25 48.77 35.17 4.42
C ARG A 25 47.63 36.15 4.73
N PRO A 26 46.36 35.75 4.63
CA PRO A 26 45.27 36.58 5.12
C PRO A 26 45.35 36.69 6.65
N ASP A 27 45.16 37.91 7.14
CA ASP A 27 45.14 38.27 8.55
C ASP A 27 44.22 37.35 9.36
N ALA A 28 44.68 37.00 10.56
CA ALA A 28 43.91 36.22 11.52
C ALA A 28 42.58 36.93 11.82
N ALA A 29 41.48 36.31 11.40
CA ALA A 29 40.15 36.72 11.78
C ALA A 29 40.03 36.74 13.31
N PRO A 30 39.36 37.74 13.91
CA PRO A 30 39.20 37.81 15.35
C PRO A 30 38.41 36.60 15.84
N VAL A 31 38.92 35.95 16.88
CA VAL A 31 38.24 34.86 17.60
C VAL A 31 36.87 35.36 18.06
N ARG A 32 35.81 34.95 17.35
CA ARG A 32 34.44 35.19 17.81
C ARG A 32 34.25 34.43 19.13
N ARG A 33 34.09 35.18 20.22
CA ARG A 33 33.66 34.63 21.51
C ARG A 33 32.36 33.83 21.30
N ARG A 34 32.29 32.62 21.86
CA ARG A 34 31.04 31.84 21.93
C ARG A 34 29.93 32.75 22.51
N PRO A 35 28.77 32.85 21.87
CA PRO A 35 27.61 33.49 22.50
C PRO A 35 27.29 32.73 23.80
N GLN A 36 27.22 33.44 24.92
CA GLN A 36 26.63 32.92 26.14
C GLN A 36 25.15 32.61 25.87
N GLN A 37 24.66 31.48 26.41
CA GLN A 37 23.26 31.09 26.30
C GLN A 37 22.37 32.22 26.84
N PRO A 38 21.30 32.63 26.13
CA PRO A 38 20.35 33.59 26.65
C PRO A 38 19.65 33.01 27.88
N SER A 39 19.56 33.80 28.94
CA SER A 39 18.83 33.49 30.16
C SER A 39 17.34 33.27 29.88
N GLU A 40 16.77 32.26 30.55
CA GLU A 40 15.35 31.95 30.55
C GLU A 40 14.53 33.09 31.17
N ARG A 41 14.06 34.05 30.37
CA ARG A 41 12.93 34.93 30.75
C ARG A 41 12.43 35.72 29.55
N ALA A 42 11.48 35.12 28.84
CA ALA A 42 10.34 35.75 28.14
C ALA A 42 9.75 34.78 27.12
N ARG A 43 9.09 33.70 27.58
CA ARG A 43 8.21 32.90 26.71
C ARG A 43 6.87 33.63 26.57
N GLY A 44 6.79 34.54 25.60
CA GLY A 44 5.50 34.95 25.04
C GLY A 44 4.80 33.71 24.46
N LYS A 45 3.56 33.44 24.88
CA LYS A 45 2.79 32.27 24.46
C LYS A 45 2.47 32.39 22.97
N MET A 46 3.24 31.70 22.14
CA MET A 46 2.83 31.36 20.78
C MET A 46 1.59 30.45 20.90
N PRO A 47 0.45 30.76 20.25
CA PRO A 47 -0.69 29.86 20.27
C PRO A 47 -0.22 28.54 19.67
N LYS A 48 -0.25 27.49 20.48
CA LYS A 48 0.08 26.15 20.04
C LYS A 48 -0.93 25.82 18.94
N ARG A 49 -0.50 25.90 17.69
CA ARG A 49 -1.24 25.31 16.57
C ARG A 49 -1.11 23.81 16.77
N THR A 50 -2.03 23.24 17.55
CA THR A 50 -2.20 21.81 17.67
C THR A 50 -2.70 21.36 16.31
N THR A 51 -1.79 20.83 15.49
CA THR A 51 -2.19 20.00 14.36
C THR A 51 -2.91 18.81 14.98
N HIS A 52 -4.24 18.85 14.98
CA HIS A 52 -5.03 17.66 15.26
C HIS A 52 -4.76 16.72 14.09
N THR A 53 -3.84 15.79 14.31
CA THR A 53 -3.66 14.65 13.43
C THR A 53 -4.88 13.78 13.66
N TYR A 54 -5.90 13.95 12.83
CA TYR A 54 -7.05 13.07 12.84
C TYR A 54 -6.58 11.73 12.24
N SER A 55 -6.12 10.83 13.11
CA SER A 55 -5.92 9.43 12.77
C SER A 55 -7.30 8.77 12.81
N SER A 56 -7.56 7.79 11.95
CA SER A 56 -8.82 7.03 11.95
C SER A 56 -9.17 6.37 13.29
N GLU A 57 -8.21 6.31 14.22
CA GLU A 57 -8.37 5.81 15.59
C GLU A 57 -9.12 6.76 16.55
N ASP A 58 -9.20 8.07 16.25
CA ASP A 58 -9.87 9.07 17.12
C ASP A 58 -11.39 9.18 16.86
N ALA A 59 -11.92 8.40 15.92
CA ALA A 59 -13.35 8.26 15.72
C ALA A 59 -13.92 7.36 16.82
N LEU A 60 -14.29 7.95 17.96
CA LEU A 60 -15.23 7.32 18.90
C LEU A 60 -16.46 6.86 18.11
N PRO A 61 -16.83 5.56 18.13
CA PRO A 61 -18.01 5.06 17.44
C PRO A 61 -19.26 5.48 18.22
N GLU A 62 -19.60 6.76 18.23
CA GLU A 62 -20.91 7.23 18.66
C GLU A 62 -21.88 7.14 17.47
N GLY A 63 -22.30 5.91 17.20
CA GLY A 63 -23.31 5.54 16.22
C GLY A 63 -23.56 4.04 16.32
N PRO A 64 -24.75 3.53 15.92
CA PRO A 64 -24.93 2.09 15.83
C PRO A 64 -23.79 1.54 14.96
N GLU A 65 -23.12 0.47 15.43
CA GLU A 65 -22.08 -0.24 14.69
C GLU A 65 -22.60 -0.51 13.28
N SER A 66 -22.26 0.37 12.34
CA SER A 66 -22.75 0.33 10.97
C SER A 66 -21.57 -0.12 10.14
N ASP A 67 -21.41 -1.44 10.06
CA ASP A 67 -20.45 -2.07 9.18
C ASP A 67 -20.71 -1.59 7.75
N LEU A 68 -19.82 -0.73 7.23
CA LEU A 68 -19.85 -0.32 5.84
C LEU A 68 -19.20 -1.41 5.00
N PHE A 69 -19.94 -1.94 4.04
CA PHE A 69 -19.48 -2.92 3.07
C PHE A 69 -18.99 -2.21 1.81
N VAL A 70 -17.74 -2.49 1.46
CA VAL A 70 -17.10 -1.97 0.24
C VAL A 70 -17.06 -3.09 -0.79
N TYR A 71 -17.54 -2.78 -1.99
CA TYR A 71 -17.62 -3.71 -3.11
C TYR A 71 -16.71 -3.28 -4.26
N TYR A 72 -15.98 -4.26 -4.78
CA TYR A 72 -15.03 -4.11 -5.86
C TYR A 72 -15.57 -4.76 -7.14
N CYS A 73 -15.16 -4.22 -8.29
CA CYS A 73 -15.39 -4.86 -9.58
C CYS A 73 -14.73 -6.23 -9.59
N LYS A 74 -15.50 -7.28 -9.92
CA LYS A 74 -14.97 -8.65 -9.97
C LYS A 74 -13.86 -8.82 -11.03
N HIS A 75 -13.83 -7.97 -12.07
CA HIS A 75 -12.88 -8.11 -13.17
C HIS A 75 -11.55 -7.40 -12.93
N CYS A 76 -11.55 -6.18 -12.37
CA CYS A 76 -10.35 -5.35 -12.23
C CYS A 76 -10.06 -4.89 -10.80
N ALA A 77 -10.85 -5.34 -9.82
CA ALA A 77 -10.74 -4.96 -8.41
C ALA A 77 -10.85 -3.44 -8.12
N SER A 78 -11.27 -2.63 -9.09
CA SER A 78 -11.54 -1.21 -8.85
C SER A 78 -12.75 -1.04 -7.93
N HIS A 79 -12.70 -0.05 -7.05
CA HIS A 79 -13.78 0.29 -6.12
C HIS A 79 -15.03 0.75 -6.88
N VAL A 80 -16.20 0.15 -6.59
CA VAL A 80 -17.46 0.43 -7.29
C VAL A 80 -18.61 0.87 -6.38
N LEU A 81 -18.84 0.24 -5.24
CA LEU A 81 -20.01 0.51 -4.39
C LEU A 81 -19.65 0.44 -2.91
N ILE A 82 -20.09 1.44 -2.13
CA ILE A 82 -20.12 1.40 -0.66
C ILE A 82 -21.57 1.39 -0.19
N THR A 83 -21.92 0.48 0.71
CA THR A 83 -23.25 0.38 1.30
C THR A 83 -23.20 -0.16 2.72
N ASP A 84 -24.27 0.03 3.50
CA ASP A 84 -24.40 -0.43 4.88
C ASP A 84 -24.96 -1.87 5.00
N THR A 85 -25.24 -2.52 3.88
CA THR A 85 -25.90 -3.83 3.84
C THR A 85 -25.21 -4.80 2.88
N LEU A 86 -25.20 -6.09 3.24
CA LEU A 86 -24.68 -7.15 2.39
C LEU A 86 -25.54 -7.34 1.13
N LEU A 87 -24.93 -7.40 -0.06
CA LEU A 87 -25.61 -7.67 -1.33
C LEU A 87 -26.44 -8.96 -1.25
N GLN A 88 -25.92 -10.00 -0.59
CA GLN A 88 -26.61 -11.29 -0.42
C GLN A 88 -27.96 -11.17 0.32
N LYS A 89 -28.12 -10.15 1.18
CA LYS A 89 -29.37 -9.90 1.92
C LYS A 89 -30.38 -9.08 1.11
N MET A 90 -29.95 -8.42 0.03
CA MET A 90 -30.81 -7.57 -0.78
C MET A 90 -31.75 -8.42 -1.66
N PRO A 91 -32.98 -7.94 -1.91
CA PRO A 91 -33.92 -8.66 -2.76
C PRO A 91 -33.37 -8.76 -4.19
N LYS A 92 -33.52 -9.94 -4.80
CA LYS A 92 -33.15 -10.18 -6.20
C LYS A 92 -34.36 -10.10 -7.10
N ARG A 93 -34.18 -9.48 -8.27
CA ARG A 93 -35.22 -9.40 -9.30
C ARG A 93 -35.36 -10.73 -10.05
N LYS A 94 -36.60 -11.14 -10.37
CA LYS A 94 -36.88 -12.40 -11.08
C LYS A 94 -36.41 -12.41 -12.54
N THR A 95 -36.25 -11.25 -13.17
CA THR A 95 -36.00 -11.13 -14.61
C THR A 95 -34.53 -11.31 -15.00
N ASP A 96 -33.62 -10.86 -14.17
CA ASP A 96 -32.17 -10.77 -14.44
C ASP A 96 -31.31 -11.08 -13.20
N ARG A 97 -31.93 -11.46 -12.07
CA ARG A 97 -31.26 -11.75 -10.80
C ARG A 97 -30.46 -10.59 -10.22
N ALA A 98 -30.65 -9.37 -10.72
CA ALA A 98 -29.99 -8.19 -10.18
C ALA A 98 -30.41 -7.94 -8.72
N HIS A 99 -29.46 -7.55 -7.89
CA HIS A 99 -29.73 -7.13 -6.51
C HIS A 99 -30.34 -5.73 -6.53
N VAL A 100 -31.43 -5.55 -5.81
CA VAL A 100 -32.16 -4.27 -5.74
C VAL A 100 -31.72 -3.51 -4.50
N LEU A 101 -31.02 -2.40 -4.71
CA LEU A 101 -30.58 -1.47 -3.68
C LEU A 101 -31.53 -0.29 -3.61
N ASP A 102 -32.16 -0.10 -2.45
CA ASP A 102 -33.09 1.00 -2.16
C ASP A 102 -32.33 2.17 -1.52
N LYS A 103 -32.22 3.30 -2.23
CA LYS A 103 -31.49 4.50 -1.76
C LYS A 103 -32.15 5.14 -0.52
N ALA A 104 -33.44 4.89 -0.27
CA ALA A 104 -34.13 5.44 0.89
C ALA A 104 -33.82 4.65 2.18
N LYS A 105 -33.42 3.37 2.05
CA LYS A 105 -33.16 2.47 3.18
C LYS A 105 -31.68 2.25 3.46
N HIS A 106 -30.85 2.32 2.42
CA HIS A 106 -29.46 1.95 2.48
C HIS A 106 -28.58 3.07 1.94
N LEU A 107 -27.44 3.28 2.59
CA LEU A 107 -26.39 4.11 2.02
C LEU A 107 -25.90 3.49 0.70
N ALA A 108 -25.76 4.31 -0.34
CA ALA A 108 -25.31 3.89 -1.66
C ALA A 108 -24.36 4.94 -2.26
N ARG A 109 -23.05 4.72 -2.12
CA ARG A 109 -22.03 5.54 -2.81
C ARG A 109 -21.44 4.74 -3.96
N LEU A 110 -21.63 5.23 -5.18
CA LEU A 110 -21.17 4.57 -6.40
C LEU A 110 -19.94 5.28 -6.98
N ASN A 111 -19.00 4.50 -7.50
CA ASN A 111 -17.87 4.96 -8.31
C ASN A 111 -17.90 4.25 -9.67
N VAL A 112 -18.73 4.78 -10.56
CA VAL A 112 -19.02 4.18 -11.88
C VAL A 112 -19.16 5.28 -12.93
N LYS A 113 -19.04 4.87 -14.19
CA LYS A 113 -19.20 5.72 -15.37
C LYS A 113 -20.52 5.40 -16.06
N ASP A 114 -21.27 6.43 -16.46
CA ASP A 114 -22.50 6.24 -17.22
C ASP A 114 -22.19 5.69 -18.64
N ALA A 115 -22.92 4.66 -19.03
CA ALA A 115 -22.74 3.92 -20.29
C ALA A 115 -23.97 4.00 -21.21
N GLY A 116 -24.82 5.02 -21.00
CA GLY A 116 -25.95 5.34 -21.85
C GLY A 116 -27.23 4.55 -21.56
N LYS A 117 -28.26 4.82 -22.39
CA LYS A 117 -29.61 4.28 -22.26
C LYS A 117 -29.86 3.14 -23.23
N ILE A 118 -30.41 2.04 -22.74
CA ILE A 118 -30.87 0.89 -23.52
C ILE A 118 -32.34 0.64 -23.22
N LEU A 119 -33.11 0.31 -24.26
CA LEU A 119 -34.52 -0.07 -24.14
C LEU A 119 -34.65 -1.58 -24.36
N LEU A 120 -35.06 -2.30 -23.32
CA LEU A 120 -35.24 -3.75 -23.36
C LEU A 120 -36.72 -4.10 -23.58
N LYS A 121 -36.98 -5.08 -24.45
CA LYS A 121 -38.32 -5.71 -24.60
C LYS A 121 -38.41 -6.89 -23.63
N ARG A 122 -39.32 -6.82 -22.65
CA ARG A 122 -39.51 -7.82 -21.58
C ARG A 122 -40.88 -8.49 -21.74
N GLY A 123 -40.98 -9.51 -22.59
CA GLY A 123 -42.25 -10.23 -22.83
C GLY A 123 -43.38 -9.33 -23.35
N GLU A 124 -44.58 -9.90 -23.52
CA GLU A 124 -45.79 -9.32 -24.15
C GLU A 124 -45.94 -7.79 -24.02
N GLY A 125 -45.31 -7.04 -24.94
CA GLY A 125 -45.44 -5.59 -25.06
C GLY A 125 -44.77 -4.71 -23.99
N LYS A 126 -44.09 -5.26 -22.98
CA LYS A 126 -43.48 -4.43 -21.93
C LYS A 126 -42.09 -3.96 -22.33
N LEU A 127 -41.88 -2.64 -22.28
CA LEU A 127 -40.60 -2.00 -22.55
C LEU A 127 -39.98 -1.51 -21.24
N GLU A 128 -38.72 -1.83 -21.00
CA GLU A 128 -37.96 -1.40 -19.83
C GLU A 128 -36.81 -0.49 -20.27
N LYS A 129 -36.78 0.73 -19.74
CA LYS A 129 -35.66 1.65 -19.93
C LYS A 129 -34.58 1.32 -18.90
N GLN A 130 -33.35 1.14 -19.38
CA GLN A 130 -32.20 0.83 -18.57
C GLN A 130 -31.09 1.84 -18.86
N PHE A 131 -30.73 2.65 -17.88
CA PHE A 131 -29.54 3.49 -17.93
C PHE A 131 -28.41 2.72 -17.29
N ARG A 132 -27.46 2.26 -18.13
CA ARG A 132 -26.38 1.38 -17.69
C ARG A 132 -25.21 2.17 -17.13
N MET A 133 -24.56 1.59 -16.14
CA MET A 133 -23.36 2.12 -15.48
C MET A 133 -22.26 1.07 -15.52
N THR A 134 -21.04 1.51 -15.77
CA THR A 134 -19.86 0.66 -16.00
C THR A 134 -18.75 0.96 -15.00
N CYS A 135 -17.88 -0.02 -14.76
CA CYS A 135 -16.71 0.14 -13.92
C CYS A 135 -15.72 1.12 -14.56
N VAL A 136 -15.21 2.07 -13.78
CA VAL A 136 -14.24 3.08 -14.24
C VAL A 136 -12.93 2.45 -14.73
N GLY A 137 -12.52 1.30 -14.18
CA GLY A 137 -11.23 0.68 -14.50
C GLY A 137 -11.22 -0.21 -15.74
N CYS A 138 -12.34 -0.85 -16.09
CA CYS A 138 -12.38 -1.86 -17.15
C CYS A 138 -13.66 -1.86 -17.99
N ASP A 139 -14.48 -0.81 -17.87
CA ASP A 139 -15.77 -0.62 -18.55
C ASP A 139 -16.77 -1.81 -18.41
N LEU A 140 -16.59 -2.68 -17.41
CA LEU A 140 -17.51 -3.80 -17.14
C LEU A 140 -18.88 -3.24 -16.74
N PHE A 141 -19.96 -3.80 -17.29
CA PHE A 141 -21.33 -3.46 -16.90
C PHE A 141 -21.63 -3.97 -15.48
N VAL A 142 -21.75 -3.04 -14.52
CA VAL A 142 -21.84 -3.37 -13.08
C VAL A 142 -23.20 -3.05 -12.46
N CYS A 143 -23.81 -1.93 -12.86
CA CYS A 143 -25.05 -1.44 -12.26
C CYS A 143 -25.94 -0.79 -13.32
N TYR A 144 -27.23 -0.66 -13.04
CA TYR A 144 -28.13 0.16 -13.84
C TYR A 144 -29.24 0.81 -13.02
N ARG A 145 -29.90 1.81 -13.61
CA ARG A 145 -31.04 2.54 -13.04
C ARG A 145 -32.18 2.69 -14.06
N SER A 146 -33.38 2.99 -13.58
CA SER A 146 -34.57 3.20 -14.42
C SER A 146 -34.73 4.63 -14.93
N GLU A 147 -34.13 5.59 -14.21
CA GLU A 147 -34.16 7.02 -14.53
C GLU A 147 -32.79 7.52 -15.01
N GLU A 148 -32.78 8.63 -15.75
CA GLU A 148 -31.54 9.20 -16.28
C GLU A 148 -30.68 9.81 -15.17
N ASP A 149 -31.29 10.50 -14.22
CA ASP A 149 -30.59 11.10 -13.07
C ASP A 149 -30.45 10.09 -11.93
N LEU A 150 -29.26 10.02 -11.33
CA LEU A 150 -28.99 9.17 -10.17
C LEU A 150 -29.75 9.66 -8.93
N GLU A 151 -30.01 10.97 -8.80
CA GLU A 151 -30.75 11.52 -7.66
C GLU A 151 -32.24 11.17 -7.70
N LEU A 152 -32.82 11.14 -8.90
CA LEU A 152 -34.23 10.80 -9.12
C LEU A 152 -34.50 9.29 -9.08
N ALA A 153 -33.48 8.45 -9.28
CA ALA A 153 -33.64 7.00 -9.28
C ALA A 153 -33.77 6.45 -7.84
N PRO A 154 -34.95 5.95 -7.41
CA PRO A 154 -35.11 5.43 -6.05
C PRO A 154 -34.38 4.10 -5.84
N TYR A 155 -34.20 3.32 -6.92
CA TYR A 155 -33.58 2.01 -6.89
C TYR A 155 -32.36 1.94 -7.80
N ILE A 156 -31.30 1.33 -7.29
CA ILE A 156 -30.11 0.95 -8.06
C ILE A 156 -30.12 -0.58 -8.20
N TYR A 157 -29.92 -1.06 -9.41
CA TYR A 157 -29.88 -2.49 -9.69
C TYR A 157 -28.43 -2.91 -9.94
N VAL A 158 -27.89 -3.75 -9.04
CA VAL A 158 -26.53 -4.28 -9.14
C VAL A 158 -26.57 -5.61 -9.87
N VAL A 159 -25.78 -5.74 -10.94
CA VAL A 159 -25.73 -6.95 -11.77
C VAL A 159 -25.20 -8.13 -10.95
N ASP A 160 -25.87 -9.29 -11.03
CA ASP A 160 -25.49 -10.51 -10.30
C ASP A 160 -24.05 -10.93 -10.69
N GLY A 161 -23.18 -11.06 -9.69
CA GLY A 161 -21.79 -11.46 -9.90
C GLY A 161 -20.86 -10.41 -10.50
N ALA A 162 -21.31 -9.17 -10.75
CA ALA A 162 -20.44 -8.11 -11.24
C ALA A 162 -19.55 -7.50 -10.14
N LEU A 163 -20.04 -7.53 -8.89
CA LEU A 163 -19.35 -7.01 -7.73
C LEU A 163 -18.97 -8.13 -6.76
N SER A 164 -17.89 -7.91 -6.02
CA SER A 164 -17.36 -8.80 -5.00
C SER A 164 -17.12 -8.04 -3.70
N SER A 165 -17.53 -8.60 -2.56
CA SER A 165 -17.22 -8.10 -1.22
C SER A 165 -15.78 -8.45 -0.77
N VAL A 166 -15.05 -9.19 -1.61
CA VAL A 166 -13.76 -9.76 -1.26
C VAL A 166 -12.68 -8.68 -1.30
N ALA A 167 -12.09 -8.29 -0.16
CA ALA A 167 -10.99 -9.02 0.48
C ALA A 167 -11.27 -10.38 1.18
N ALA A 168 -12.51 -10.80 1.42
CA ALA A 168 -12.87 -12.18 1.81
C ALA A 168 -13.90 -12.84 0.86
N GLU A 169 -13.58 -14.04 0.32
CA GLU A 169 -14.30 -14.91 -0.68
C GLU A 169 -13.74 -15.01 -2.13
N THR A 170 -12.48 -14.68 -2.40
CA THR A 170 -11.76 -15.36 -3.49
C THR A 170 -11.24 -16.65 -2.92
N ASN A 171 -11.29 -17.75 -3.67
CA ASN A 171 -10.39 -18.88 -3.42
C ASN A 171 -9.01 -18.28 -3.07
N PRO A 172 -8.33 -18.71 -1.99
CA PRO A 172 -7.02 -18.17 -1.61
C PRO A 172 -6.03 -18.14 -2.80
N HIS A 173 -6.25 -19.03 -3.77
CA HIS A 173 -5.54 -19.16 -5.05
C HIS A 173 -5.71 -18.01 -6.05
N ASP A 174 -6.81 -17.24 -6.00
CA ASP A 174 -7.14 -16.18 -6.97
C ASP A 174 -7.11 -14.76 -6.38
N ALA A 175 -6.81 -14.65 -5.08
CA ALA A 175 -6.60 -13.35 -4.43
C ALA A 175 -5.34 -12.66 -5.00
N PRO A 176 -5.37 -11.37 -5.35
CA PRO A 176 -4.14 -10.66 -5.71
C PRO A 176 -3.16 -10.70 -4.53
N VAL A 177 -1.88 -10.91 -4.82
CA VAL A 177 -0.82 -10.90 -3.80
C VAL A 177 -0.76 -9.49 -3.19
N PRO A 178 -0.85 -9.35 -1.85
CA PRO A 178 -0.83 -8.05 -1.20
C PRO A 178 0.52 -7.34 -1.43
N PRO A 179 0.54 -5.99 -1.49
CA PRO A 179 1.74 -5.23 -1.83
C PRO A 179 2.87 -5.37 -0.81
N CYS A 180 2.57 -5.75 0.44
CA CYS A 180 3.57 -6.12 1.44
C CYS A 180 4.45 -7.31 1.04
N ILE A 181 4.03 -8.11 0.05
CA ILE A 181 4.79 -9.21 -0.56
C ILE A 181 5.18 -8.79 -1.98
N THR A 182 6.37 -8.24 -2.12
CA THR A 182 6.86 -7.69 -3.39
C THR A 182 7.82 -8.66 -4.07
N GLN A 183 7.58 -8.99 -5.34
CA GLN A 183 8.57 -9.67 -6.17
C GLN A 183 9.69 -8.69 -6.54
N LEU A 184 10.93 -9.06 -6.20
CA LEU A 184 12.13 -8.33 -6.59
C LEU A 184 12.78 -8.95 -7.84
N GLN A 185 13.76 -8.23 -8.39
CA GLN A 185 14.59 -8.74 -9.48
C GLN A 185 15.48 -9.90 -9.01
N GLY A 186 15.85 -10.80 -9.92
CA GLY A 186 16.73 -11.92 -9.61
C GLY A 186 16.05 -13.08 -8.87
N GLY A 187 14.72 -13.18 -8.90
CA GLY A 187 13.97 -14.28 -8.28
C GLY A 187 13.80 -14.14 -6.75
N LEU A 188 14.15 -12.99 -6.19
CA LEU A 188 13.97 -12.68 -4.78
C LEU A 188 12.55 -12.16 -4.50
N VAL A 189 12.06 -12.37 -3.29
CA VAL A 189 10.79 -11.79 -2.80
C VAL A 189 11.06 -11.07 -1.48
N GLN A 190 10.47 -9.89 -1.34
CA GLN A 190 10.51 -9.11 -0.10
C GLN A 190 9.14 -9.17 0.59
N VAL A 191 9.14 -9.46 1.88
CA VAL A 191 7.95 -9.47 2.74
C VAL A 191 8.12 -8.43 3.83
N ALA A 192 7.19 -7.49 3.93
CA ALA A 192 7.10 -6.57 5.05
C ALA A 192 6.43 -7.27 6.24
N ILE A 193 7.16 -7.35 7.36
CA ILE A 193 6.74 -8.07 8.56
C ILE A 193 6.65 -7.08 9.73
N GLU A 194 5.53 -7.11 10.45
CA GLU A 194 5.41 -6.48 11.75
C GLU A 194 5.55 -7.53 12.85
N VAL A 195 6.53 -7.32 13.74
CA VAL A 195 6.86 -8.28 14.81
C VAL A 195 6.27 -7.85 16.14
N GLU A 196 5.51 -8.75 16.76
CA GLU A 196 5.08 -8.66 18.16
C GLU A 196 5.93 -9.60 19.01
N ASP A 197 6.67 -9.07 19.99
CA ASP A 197 7.54 -9.85 20.86
C ASP A 197 6.81 -10.32 22.13
N ARG A 198 7.39 -11.29 22.84
CA ARG A 198 6.84 -11.85 24.10
C ARG A 198 5.44 -12.48 23.97
N ALA A 199 5.15 -13.06 22.82
CA ALA A 199 3.92 -13.84 22.64
C ALA A 199 3.97 -15.18 23.38
N GLN A 200 2.82 -15.83 23.57
CA GLN A 200 2.76 -17.18 24.14
C GLN A 200 3.40 -18.24 23.21
N ARG A 201 3.31 -18.01 21.90
CA ARG A 201 3.89 -18.86 20.86
C ARG A 201 4.18 -18.03 19.62
N SER A 202 5.12 -18.49 18.80
CA SER A 202 5.34 -17.94 17.47
C SER A 202 4.17 -18.28 16.54
N ALA A 203 3.55 -17.28 15.93
CA ALA A 203 2.39 -17.45 15.04
C ALA A 203 2.24 -16.28 14.06
N ILE A 204 1.72 -16.56 12.87
CA ILE A 204 1.23 -15.52 11.95
C ILE A 204 -0.18 -15.18 12.38
N THR A 205 -0.38 -13.97 12.91
CA THR A 205 -1.70 -13.54 13.40
C THR A 205 -2.55 -12.96 12.29
N ARG A 206 -1.92 -12.29 11.32
CA ARG A 206 -2.65 -11.61 10.23
C ARG A 206 -1.77 -11.34 9.01
N VAL A 207 -2.39 -11.36 7.83
CA VAL A 207 -1.80 -10.89 6.57
C VAL A 207 -2.67 -9.75 6.01
N ASN A 208 -2.09 -8.57 5.87
CA ASN A 208 -2.75 -7.37 5.35
C ASN A 208 -2.07 -6.86 4.08
N ALA A 209 -2.61 -5.77 3.50
CA ALA A 209 -1.98 -5.09 2.38
C ALA A 209 -0.62 -4.46 2.77
N ASP A 210 -0.50 -3.96 4.00
CA ASP A 210 0.67 -3.18 4.44
C ASP A 210 1.78 -4.05 5.06
N ASP A 211 1.41 -5.09 5.82
CA ASP A 211 2.34 -5.99 6.50
C ASP A 211 1.77 -7.40 6.76
N VAL A 212 2.68 -8.31 7.10
CA VAL A 212 2.40 -9.61 7.70
C VAL A 212 2.73 -9.51 9.18
N ARG A 213 1.72 -9.63 10.04
CA ARG A 213 1.92 -9.57 11.48
C ARG A 213 2.30 -10.94 12.03
N VAL A 214 3.44 -10.99 12.71
CA VAL A 214 4.02 -12.20 13.28
C VAL A 214 4.29 -11.97 14.76
N ALA A 215 3.64 -12.79 15.58
CA ALA A 215 3.93 -12.90 16.99
C ALA A 215 5.12 -13.85 17.17
N VAL A 216 6.07 -13.50 18.03
CA VAL A 216 7.22 -14.34 18.42
C VAL A 216 7.32 -14.44 19.93
N ALA A 217 7.71 -15.61 20.45
CA ALA A 217 7.80 -15.81 21.89
C ALA A 217 9.02 -15.10 22.49
N ALA A 218 10.14 -15.09 21.77
CA ALA A 218 11.35 -14.41 22.17
C ALA A 218 11.13 -12.90 22.36
N PRO A 219 11.83 -12.29 23.33
CA PRO A 219 11.84 -10.84 23.51
C PRO A 219 12.65 -10.15 22.39
N ALA A 220 12.37 -8.87 22.11
CA ALA A 220 13.18 -8.05 21.21
C ALA A 220 14.59 -7.72 21.74
N ALA A 221 14.98 -8.28 22.89
CA ALA A 221 16.30 -8.09 23.48
C ALA A 221 17.37 -8.86 22.69
N ARG A 222 18.53 -8.21 22.48
CA ARG A 222 19.75 -8.83 21.92
C ARG A 222 19.56 -9.58 20.58
N GLY A 223 18.51 -9.28 19.82
CA GLY A 223 18.22 -9.92 18.54
C GLY A 223 17.55 -11.30 18.65
N GLU A 224 17.12 -11.73 19.83
CA GLU A 224 16.48 -13.03 20.06
C GLU A 224 15.19 -13.16 19.21
N ALA A 225 14.33 -12.14 19.23
CA ALA A 225 13.13 -12.08 18.38
C ALA A 225 13.44 -12.21 16.87
N ASN A 226 14.57 -11.68 16.39
CA ASN A 226 14.93 -11.79 14.97
C ASN A 226 15.32 -13.22 14.60
N ASN A 227 16.06 -13.89 15.49
CA ASN A 227 16.49 -15.28 15.28
C ASN A 227 15.28 -16.22 15.30
N GLU A 228 14.40 -16.07 16.29
CA GLU A 228 13.17 -16.87 16.37
C GLU A 228 12.26 -16.60 15.17
N LEU A 229 12.13 -15.34 14.73
CA LEU A 229 11.38 -15.00 13.52
C LEU A 229 11.93 -15.72 12.29
N LEU A 230 13.25 -15.72 12.07
CA LEU A 230 13.86 -16.42 10.93
C LEU A 230 13.63 -17.92 11.00
N GLU A 231 13.78 -18.53 12.17
CA GLU A 231 13.51 -19.96 12.35
C GLU A 231 12.04 -20.32 12.12
N PHE A 232 11.12 -19.49 12.62
CA PHE A 232 9.69 -19.66 12.45
C PHE A 232 9.28 -19.50 10.98
N MET A 233 9.73 -18.44 10.31
CA MET A 233 9.44 -18.21 8.89
C MET A 233 10.06 -19.28 8.00
N GLY A 234 11.23 -19.82 8.36
CA GLY A 234 11.82 -20.98 7.67
C GLY A 234 10.94 -22.21 7.72
N LYS A 235 10.32 -22.49 8.87
CA LYS A 235 9.35 -23.59 9.02
C LYS A 235 8.08 -23.36 8.21
N VAL A 236 7.53 -22.14 8.25
CA VAL A 236 6.31 -21.79 7.49
C VAL A 236 6.55 -21.87 5.98
N LEU A 237 7.64 -21.28 5.50
CA LEU A 237 7.92 -21.21 4.06
C LEU A 237 8.54 -22.50 3.52
N GLY A 238 9.09 -23.36 4.38
CA GLY A 238 9.85 -24.54 3.99
C GLY A 238 11.22 -24.19 3.42
N LEU A 239 11.82 -23.10 3.92
CA LEU A 239 13.11 -22.56 3.47
C LEU A 239 14.21 -22.76 4.52
N ARG A 240 15.45 -22.89 4.05
CA ARG A 240 16.63 -22.89 4.92
C ARG A 240 16.95 -21.46 5.36
N LEU A 241 17.58 -21.31 6.52
CA LEU A 241 18.03 -20.00 7.01
C LEU A 241 18.94 -19.26 6.01
N SER A 242 19.71 -19.98 5.18
CA SER A 242 20.55 -19.38 4.14
C SER A 242 19.78 -18.75 2.99
N GLN A 243 18.52 -19.16 2.77
CA GLN A 243 17.64 -18.65 1.72
C GLN A 243 16.78 -17.47 2.20
N MET A 244 17.08 -16.94 3.38
CA MET A 244 16.31 -15.89 4.02
C MET A 244 17.24 -14.85 4.65
N THR A 245 16.97 -13.59 4.40
CA THR A 245 17.70 -12.47 5.02
C THR A 245 16.73 -11.50 5.66
N LEU A 246 16.96 -11.18 6.93
CA LEU A 246 16.16 -10.19 7.65
C LEU A 246 16.85 -8.82 7.62
N GLN A 247 16.17 -7.82 7.07
CA GLN A 247 16.58 -6.43 7.06
C GLN A 247 15.73 -5.59 8.01
N ARG A 248 16.28 -4.45 8.43
CA ARG A 248 15.55 -3.49 9.28
C ARG A 248 14.50 -2.76 8.45
N GLY A 249 13.26 -2.67 8.96
CA GLY A 249 12.22 -1.82 8.39
C GLY A 249 12.26 -0.40 8.94
N TRP A 250 11.14 0.33 8.81
CA TRP A 250 11.01 1.73 9.21
C TRP A 250 11.20 1.97 10.73
N ASN A 251 10.76 1.02 11.56
CA ASN A 251 10.87 1.08 13.01
C ASN A 251 11.46 -0.22 13.58
N ASN A 252 11.50 -0.36 14.91
CA ASN A 252 12.11 -1.54 15.55
C ASN A 252 11.29 -2.82 15.40
N LYS A 253 9.96 -2.71 15.24
CA LYS A 253 9.03 -3.83 15.06
C LYS A 253 8.86 -4.22 13.59
N SER A 254 9.04 -3.28 12.67
CA SER A 254 9.00 -3.53 11.23
C SER A 254 10.30 -4.16 10.74
N LYS A 255 10.19 -5.28 10.03
CA LYS A 255 11.29 -6.00 9.37
C LYS A 255 10.95 -6.20 7.90
N LEU A 256 12.00 -6.32 7.08
CA LEU A 256 11.87 -6.72 5.69
C LEU A 256 12.56 -8.07 5.53
N LEU A 257 11.77 -9.11 5.28
CA LEU A 257 12.28 -10.46 5.03
C LEU A 257 12.49 -10.64 3.53
N ILE A 258 13.73 -10.86 3.11
CA ILE A 258 14.07 -11.25 1.75
C ILE A 258 14.14 -12.77 1.70
N VAL A 259 13.46 -13.37 0.73
CA VAL A 259 13.45 -14.82 0.51
C VAL A 259 13.85 -15.16 -0.91
N GLU A 260 14.52 -16.30 -1.06
CA GLU A 260 14.98 -16.84 -2.35
C GLU A 260 14.13 -18.07 -2.75
N ASP A 261 14.21 -18.45 -4.02
CA ASP A 261 13.61 -19.67 -4.59
C ASP A 261 12.08 -19.81 -4.50
N LEU A 262 11.36 -18.77 -4.07
CA LEU A 262 9.91 -18.70 -4.07
C LEU A 262 9.42 -17.46 -4.82
N SER A 263 8.30 -17.62 -5.54
CA SER A 263 7.56 -16.49 -6.10
C SER A 263 6.71 -15.80 -5.02
N ALA A 264 6.40 -14.53 -5.23
CA ALA A 264 5.55 -13.75 -4.33
C ALA A 264 4.19 -14.43 -4.06
N ARG A 265 3.66 -15.13 -5.08
CA ARG A 265 2.42 -15.90 -4.98
C ARG A 265 2.56 -17.10 -4.05
N GLN A 266 3.61 -17.90 -4.21
CA GLN A 266 3.86 -19.07 -3.36
C GLN A 266 4.12 -18.68 -1.90
N VAL A 267 4.82 -17.57 -1.69
CA VAL A 267 5.01 -16.99 -0.35
C VAL A 267 3.66 -16.65 0.25
N TYR A 268 2.81 -15.92 -0.47
CA TYR A 268 1.49 -15.52 0.01
C TYR A 268 0.60 -16.73 0.37
N GLU A 269 0.56 -17.77 -0.47
CA GLU A 269 -0.20 -19.00 -0.20
C GLU A 269 0.24 -19.68 1.09
N LYS A 270 1.55 -19.87 1.27
CA LYS A 270 2.12 -20.48 2.49
C LYS A 270 1.84 -19.66 3.74
N LEU A 271 1.86 -18.34 3.64
CA LEU A 271 1.54 -17.45 4.76
C LEU A 271 0.06 -17.57 5.14
N LEU A 272 -0.85 -17.61 4.15
CA LEU A 272 -2.28 -17.78 4.37
C LEU A 272 -2.62 -19.12 5.03
N GLU A 273 -1.98 -20.21 4.60
CA GLU A 273 -2.15 -21.54 5.20
C GLU A 273 -1.69 -21.60 6.67
N ALA A 274 -0.71 -20.77 7.02
CA ALA A 274 -0.12 -20.73 8.36
C ALA A 274 -0.76 -19.69 9.30
N VAL A 275 -1.76 -18.91 8.85
CA VAL A 275 -2.47 -17.97 9.70
C VAL A 275 -3.19 -18.72 10.81
N GLN A 276 -2.86 -18.39 12.05
CA GLN A 276 -3.56 -18.88 13.23
C GLN A 276 -4.13 -17.67 13.98
N PRO A 277 -5.47 -17.60 14.16
CA PRO A 277 -6.09 -16.55 14.96
C PRO A 277 -5.67 -16.64 16.44
#